data_AF-X1KA74-F1
#
_entry.id   AF-X1KA74-F1
#
_cell.length_a   1.000
_cell.length_b   1.000
_cell.length_c   1.000
_cell.angle_alpha   90.00
_cell.angle_beta   90.00
_cell.angle_gamma   90.00
#
_symmetry.space_group_name_H-M   'P 1'
#
loop_
_entity.id
_entity.type
_entity.pdbx_description
1 polymer ?
#
loop_
_entity_poly.entity_id
_entity_poly.type
_entity_poly.pdbx_seq_one_letter_code
_entity_poly.pdbx_strand_id
1 'polypeptide(L)'
;MEELKIELKENLGFKPPVIGYLASINEGAYSYNYYRLRHPGGIFNLQFNNVIDDFLDLLKHLKKLQSNQNTDNEIRLSKKFASLLSSFFKYYESCYEIILGCCKQHNKPSENEFIHKWLKRNGYSAGEFFHEKVKDDTSYFREMFNKLKHTSNTLRIIYFYKNEIKIFGYYLESAAADGSLGPDENLHPKHQDTHSANSLNFDLRRMYYCIYKVAETLRSALILHFNETYSIDLDFNNNWREDDSKLKKLYEELVNLPDYFFPNEFRKQLPFSSVEEIGEKQYLVFKIKNVKTTNLFGYKITFVTSGDSFSRSFRMPFYNPRP
;
A
#
# COMPACT_ATOMS: atom_id res chain seq x y z
N MET A 1 0.52 -9.58 9.35
CA MET A 1 1.68 -8.70 9.45
C MET A 1 2.68 -9.27 10.44
N GLU A 2 3.89 -9.50 9.95
CA GLU A 2 5.05 -9.92 10.74
C GLU A 2 6.09 -8.81 10.72
N GLU A 3 7.04 -8.85 11.66
CA GLU A 3 8.20 -7.96 11.60
C GLU A 3 8.94 -8.13 10.27
N LEU A 4 9.28 -7.01 9.63
CA LEU A 4 10.01 -7.00 8.37
C LEU A 4 11.32 -6.24 8.56
N LYS A 5 12.42 -6.81 8.09
CA LYS A 5 13.75 -6.19 8.08
C LYS A 5 14.28 -6.16 6.66
N ILE A 6 14.63 -4.97 6.19
CA ILE A 6 15.21 -4.75 4.87
C ILE A 6 16.62 -4.19 5.06
N GLU A 7 17.63 -4.86 4.53
CA GLU A 7 19.00 -4.34 4.54
C GLU A 7 19.08 -3.08 3.67
N LEU A 8 19.55 -1.98 4.25
CA LEU A 8 19.84 -0.74 3.54
C LEU A 8 21.23 -0.86 2.94
N LYS A 9 21.28 -1.17 1.64
CA LYS A 9 22.55 -1.27 0.92
C LYS A 9 23.11 0.12 0.68
N GLU A 10 24.40 0.33 0.91
CA GLU A 10 25.04 1.66 0.78
C GLU A 10 24.80 2.32 -0.58
N ASN A 11 24.75 1.51 -1.64
CA ASN A 11 24.52 1.92 -3.03
C ASN A 11 23.05 2.22 -3.38
N LEU A 12 22.10 1.85 -2.51
CA LEU A 12 20.65 1.95 -2.74
C LEU A 12 19.92 2.79 -1.68
N GLY A 13 20.51 2.99 -0.51
CA GLY A 13 19.85 3.64 0.62
C GLY A 13 18.50 2.99 0.92
N PHE A 14 17.42 3.78 0.90
CA PHE A 14 16.05 3.30 1.13
C PHE A 14 15.42 2.54 -0.06
N LYS A 15 16.06 2.44 -1.22
CA LYS A 15 15.52 1.66 -2.34
C LYS A 15 15.55 0.16 -2.01
N PRO A 16 14.46 -0.60 -2.25
CA PRO A 16 14.45 -2.02 -1.94
C PRO A 16 15.53 -2.82 -2.70
N PRO A 17 16.25 -3.76 -2.06
CA PRO A 17 17.36 -4.49 -2.67
C PRO A 17 17.02 -5.26 -3.96
N VAL A 18 15.76 -5.61 -4.18
CA VAL A 18 15.30 -6.34 -5.38
C VAL A 18 15.79 -5.74 -6.70
N ILE A 19 15.98 -4.42 -6.77
CA ILE A 19 16.50 -3.78 -7.99
C ILE A 19 17.93 -4.22 -8.31
N GLY A 20 18.78 -4.43 -7.31
CA GLY A 20 20.15 -4.92 -7.52
C GLY A 20 20.19 -6.39 -7.94
N TYR A 21 19.20 -7.19 -7.57
CA TYR A 21 19.02 -8.55 -8.09
C TYR A 21 18.51 -8.54 -9.54
N LEU A 22 17.59 -7.63 -9.88
CA LEU A 22 17.17 -7.44 -11.28
C LEU A 22 18.34 -6.96 -12.16
N ALA A 23 19.23 -6.14 -11.61
CA ALA A 23 20.41 -5.63 -12.30
C ALA A 23 21.56 -6.64 -12.41
N SER A 24 21.49 -7.81 -11.76
CA SER A 24 22.51 -8.88 -11.90
C SER A 24 22.12 -9.93 -12.94
N ILE A 25 20.87 -9.98 -13.36
CA ILE A 25 20.39 -10.92 -14.38
C ILE A 25 20.95 -10.50 -15.74
N ASN A 26 21.62 -11.44 -16.41
CA ASN A 26 22.11 -11.25 -17.77
C ASN A 26 20.95 -11.03 -18.75
N GLU A 27 21.13 -10.12 -19.72
CA GLU A 27 20.10 -9.78 -20.72
C GLU A 27 19.51 -11.02 -21.43
N GLY A 28 20.37 -12.01 -21.75
CA GLY A 28 19.96 -13.26 -22.41
C GLY A 28 19.13 -14.22 -21.55
N ALA A 29 19.07 -14.02 -20.23
CA ALA A 29 18.22 -14.82 -19.34
C ALA A 29 16.77 -14.34 -19.30
N TYR A 30 16.50 -13.13 -19.80
CA TYR A 30 15.15 -12.60 -19.87
C TYR A 30 14.41 -13.04 -21.15
N SER A 31 13.08 -13.19 -21.01
CA SER A 31 12.15 -13.36 -22.14
C SER A 31 11.14 -12.21 -22.24
N TYR A 32 11.39 -11.07 -21.60
CA TYR A 32 10.43 -9.96 -21.55
C TYR A 32 10.04 -9.44 -22.96
N ASN A 33 11.00 -9.37 -23.89
CA ASN A 33 10.74 -8.97 -25.28
C ASN A 33 9.78 -9.96 -25.97
N TYR A 34 9.97 -11.25 -25.75
CA TYR A 34 9.07 -12.29 -26.26
C TYR A 34 7.65 -12.04 -25.75
N TYR A 35 7.47 -11.75 -24.46
CA TYR A 35 6.17 -11.47 -23.85
C TYR A 35 5.63 -10.04 -24.13
N ARG A 36 6.36 -9.19 -24.87
CA ARG A 36 6.02 -7.78 -25.15
C ARG A 36 5.90 -6.93 -23.88
N LEU A 37 6.72 -7.25 -22.89
CA LEU A 37 6.84 -6.50 -21.64
C LEU A 37 7.99 -5.50 -21.76
N ARG A 38 8.09 -4.55 -20.82
CA ARG A 38 9.32 -3.78 -20.63
C ARG A 38 10.36 -4.65 -19.93
N HIS A 39 11.63 -4.22 -19.94
CA HIS A 39 12.67 -4.86 -19.14
C HIS A 39 12.23 -4.94 -17.67
N PRO A 40 12.37 -6.09 -16.97
CA PRO A 40 11.84 -6.27 -15.61
C PRO A 40 12.31 -5.23 -14.59
N GLY A 41 13.61 -4.88 -14.59
CA GLY A 41 14.14 -3.75 -13.79
C GLY A 41 13.46 -2.40 -14.10
N GLY A 42 13.11 -2.16 -15.36
CA GLY A 42 12.39 -0.97 -15.79
C GLY A 42 10.92 -0.95 -15.36
N ILE A 43 10.25 -2.12 -15.38
CA ILE A 43 8.90 -2.27 -14.82
C ILE A 43 8.91 -1.93 -13.33
N PHE A 44 9.84 -2.54 -12.58
CA PHE A 44 9.96 -2.31 -11.14
C PHE A 44 10.18 -0.83 -10.84
N ASN A 45 11.21 -0.22 -11.43
CA ASN A 45 11.55 1.18 -11.16
C ASN A 45 10.42 2.13 -11.50
N LEU A 46 9.74 1.94 -12.65
CA LEU A 46 8.63 2.79 -13.05
C LEU A 46 7.47 2.71 -12.04
N GLN A 47 6.97 1.51 -11.75
CA GLN A 47 5.79 1.37 -10.92
C GLN A 47 6.09 1.69 -9.45
N PHE A 48 7.27 1.31 -8.96
CA PHE A 48 7.69 1.66 -7.62
C PHE A 48 7.77 3.18 -7.46
N ASN A 49 8.41 3.90 -8.39
CA ASN A 49 8.52 5.36 -8.31
C ASN A 49 7.14 6.05 -8.40
N ASN A 50 6.21 5.54 -9.23
CA ASN A 50 4.84 6.06 -9.29
C ASN A 50 4.14 5.98 -7.93
N VAL A 51 4.30 4.85 -7.22
CA VAL A 51 3.75 4.69 -5.86
C VAL A 51 4.37 5.69 -4.89
N ILE A 52 5.70 5.86 -4.91
CA ILE A 52 6.38 6.81 -4.03
C ILE A 52 5.93 8.25 -4.30
N ASP A 53 5.76 8.63 -5.57
CA ASP A 53 5.32 9.96 -5.96
C ASP A 53 3.89 10.26 -5.50
N ASP A 54 2.95 9.33 -5.72
CA ASP A 54 1.57 9.46 -5.21
C ASP A 54 1.51 9.50 -3.68
N PHE A 55 2.41 8.76 -3.02
CA PHE A 55 2.50 8.74 -1.56
C PHE A 55 2.94 10.10 -1.02
N LEU A 56 4.03 10.64 -1.56
CA LEU A 56 4.55 11.95 -1.19
C LEU A 56 3.55 13.07 -1.49
N ASP A 57 2.84 13.00 -2.61
CA ASP A 57 1.80 13.97 -2.96
C ASP A 57 0.63 13.94 -1.97
N LEU A 58 0.18 12.75 -1.56
CA LEU A 58 -0.83 12.60 -0.52
C LEU A 58 -0.36 13.18 0.83
N LEU A 59 0.84 12.83 1.28
CA LEU A 59 1.40 13.31 2.55
C LEU A 59 1.55 14.84 2.57
N LYS A 60 2.05 15.41 1.47
CA LYS A 60 2.16 16.87 1.30
C LYS A 60 0.79 17.54 1.42
N HIS A 61 -0.25 16.95 0.83
CA HIS A 61 -1.60 17.49 0.89
C HIS A 61 -2.23 17.34 2.27
N LEU A 62 -2.03 16.19 2.93
CA LEU A 62 -2.46 15.93 4.30
C LEU A 62 -1.86 16.93 5.28
N LYS A 63 -0.54 17.19 5.19
CA LYS A 63 0.15 18.19 6.04
C LYS A 63 -0.42 19.60 5.88
N LYS A 64 -0.73 20.02 4.64
CA LYS A 64 -1.36 21.33 4.37
C LYS A 64 -2.75 21.46 5.01
N LEU A 65 -3.52 20.38 5.01
CA LEU A 65 -4.85 20.34 5.63
C LEU A 65 -4.77 20.38 7.16
N GLN A 66 -3.77 19.71 7.73
CA GLN A 66 -3.49 19.72 9.16
C GLN A 66 -3.01 21.09 9.65
N SER A 67 -2.30 21.87 8.82
CA SER A 67 -1.81 23.22 9.17
C SER A 67 -2.79 24.37 8.91
N ASN A 68 -4.09 24.09 8.68
CA ASN A 68 -5.13 25.09 8.45
C ASN A 68 -4.93 26.00 7.21
N GLN A 69 -4.16 25.58 6.20
CA GLN A 69 -3.81 26.45 5.06
C GLN A 69 -4.83 26.52 3.88
N ASN A 70 -5.97 25.81 3.91
CA ASN A 70 -7.15 26.03 3.02
C ASN A 70 -8.22 24.94 3.21
N THR A 71 -9.51 25.31 3.14
CA THR A 71 -10.66 24.38 3.27
C THR A 71 -11.13 23.74 1.94
N ASP A 72 -10.78 24.30 0.79
CA ASP A 72 -11.18 23.81 -0.55
C ASP A 72 -10.49 22.48 -1.00
N ASN A 73 -9.94 21.74 -0.04
CA ASN A 73 -8.90 20.73 -0.25
C ASN A 73 -9.30 19.29 0.14
N GLU A 74 -10.46 19.05 0.76
CA GLU A 74 -10.83 17.71 1.25
C GLU A 74 -11.18 16.73 0.12
N ILE A 75 -11.91 17.18 -0.91
CA ILE A 75 -12.19 16.37 -2.13
C ILE A 75 -10.89 15.98 -2.84
N ARG A 76 -9.86 16.83 -2.77
CA ARG A 76 -8.55 16.54 -3.34
C ARG A 76 -7.81 15.46 -2.54
N LEU A 77 -8.05 15.36 -1.23
CA LEU A 77 -7.43 14.34 -0.38
C LEU A 77 -7.95 12.94 -0.73
N SER A 78 -9.27 12.76 -0.89
CA SER A 78 -9.84 11.45 -1.27
C SER A 78 -9.36 10.99 -2.64
N LYS A 79 -9.28 11.90 -3.62
CA LYS A 79 -8.73 11.60 -4.95
C LYS A 79 -7.25 11.19 -4.91
N LYS A 80 -6.42 11.89 -4.12
CA LYS A 80 -5.00 11.53 -3.94
C LYS A 80 -4.86 10.17 -3.27
N PHE A 81 -5.69 9.86 -2.27
CA PHE A 81 -5.66 8.55 -1.64
C PHE A 81 -6.11 7.43 -2.59
N ALA A 82 -7.14 7.67 -3.42
CA ALA A 82 -7.54 6.75 -4.48
C ALA A 82 -6.42 6.53 -5.53
N SER A 83 -5.69 7.59 -5.89
CA SER A 83 -4.53 7.49 -6.80
C SER A 83 -3.44 6.60 -6.21
N LEU A 84 -3.08 6.83 -4.94
CA LEU A 84 -2.11 6.02 -4.24
C LEU A 84 -2.50 4.53 -4.19
N LEU A 85 -3.77 4.22 -3.93
CA LEU A 85 -4.27 2.84 -4.00
C LEU A 85 -4.12 2.24 -5.40
N SER A 86 -4.48 3.01 -6.44
CA SER A 86 -4.35 2.58 -7.83
C SER A 86 -2.89 2.32 -8.21
N SER A 87 -1.98 3.23 -7.88
CA SER A 87 -0.55 3.06 -8.11
C SER A 87 0.02 1.88 -7.32
N PHE A 88 -0.40 1.69 -6.07
CA PHE A 88 0.02 0.55 -5.26
C PHE A 88 -0.37 -0.78 -5.90
N PHE A 89 -1.60 -0.91 -6.42
CA PHE A 89 -2.03 -2.15 -7.07
C PHE A 89 -1.41 -2.35 -8.45
N LYS A 90 -1.12 -1.28 -9.21
CA LYS A 90 -0.31 -1.41 -10.43
C LYS A 90 1.10 -1.93 -10.13
N TYR A 91 1.75 -1.40 -9.10
CA TYR A 91 3.04 -1.90 -8.64
C TYR A 91 2.98 -3.37 -8.19
N TYR A 92 1.97 -3.72 -7.40
CA TYR A 92 1.72 -5.09 -6.98
C TYR A 92 1.51 -6.04 -8.17
N GLU A 93 0.65 -5.69 -9.13
CA GLU A 93 0.33 -6.53 -10.29
C GLU A 93 1.54 -6.67 -11.23
N SER A 94 2.30 -5.59 -11.44
CA SER A 94 3.52 -5.62 -12.23
C SER A 94 4.61 -6.53 -11.68
N CYS A 95 4.56 -6.93 -10.39
CA CYS A 95 5.45 -7.96 -9.86
C CYS A 95 5.27 -9.31 -10.59
N TYR A 96 4.04 -9.63 -11.03
CA TYR A 96 3.79 -10.83 -11.82
C TYR A 96 4.34 -10.70 -13.25
N GLU A 97 4.28 -9.51 -13.83
CA GLU A 97 4.87 -9.23 -15.15
C GLU A 97 6.40 -9.34 -15.10
N ILE A 98 7.02 -8.89 -14.01
CA ILE A 98 8.46 -9.06 -13.77
C ILE A 98 8.83 -10.54 -13.74
N ILE A 99 8.11 -11.35 -12.95
CA ILE A 99 8.35 -12.81 -12.88
C ILE A 99 8.15 -13.46 -14.25
N LEU A 100 7.09 -13.09 -14.98
CA LEU A 100 6.83 -13.57 -16.33
C LEU A 100 7.96 -13.22 -17.30
N GLY A 101 8.48 -12.00 -17.23
CA GLY A 101 9.62 -11.53 -18.03
C GLY A 101 10.91 -12.31 -17.77
N CYS A 102 11.02 -12.97 -16.61
CA CYS A 102 12.14 -13.84 -16.23
C CYS A 102 11.92 -15.32 -16.56
N CYS A 103 10.77 -15.73 -17.10
CA CYS A 103 10.50 -17.12 -17.45
C CYS A 103 11.14 -17.51 -18.79
N LYS A 104 11.25 -18.82 -19.08
CA LYS A 104 11.56 -19.31 -20.44
C LYS A 104 10.39 -18.98 -21.37
N GLN A 105 10.61 -19.08 -22.68
CA GLN A 105 9.56 -18.80 -23.67
C GLN A 105 8.51 -19.91 -23.70
N HIS A 106 7.24 -19.53 -23.57
CA HIS A 106 6.05 -20.39 -23.63
C HIS A 106 4.91 -19.67 -24.34
N ASN A 107 3.81 -20.37 -24.64
CA ASN A 107 2.59 -19.73 -25.12
C ASN A 107 2.13 -18.65 -24.14
N LYS A 108 2.02 -17.41 -24.63
CA LYS A 108 1.69 -16.25 -23.80
C LYS A 108 0.39 -16.43 -23.03
N PRO A 109 0.24 -15.82 -21.83
CA PRO A 109 -1.03 -15.76 -21.14
C PRO A 109 -2.13 -15.20 -22.05
N SER A 110 -3.34 -15.77 -21.97
CA SER A 110 -4.49 -15.19 -22.67
C SER A 110 -4.92 -13.88 -22.00
N GLU A 111 -5.64 -13.03 -22.73
CA GLU A 111 -6.00 -11.66 -22.29
C GLU A 111 -6.69 -11.60 -20.92
N ASN A 112 -7.48 -12.61 -20.56
CA ASN A 112 -8.23 -12.66 -19.30
C ASN A 112 -7.64 -13.63 -18.28
N GLU A 113 -6.46 -14.18 -18.54
CA GLU A 113 -5.81 -15.13 -17.64
C GLU A 113 -4.94 -14.41 -16.62
N PHE A 114 -5.14 -14.74 -15.34
CA PHE A 114 -4.27 -14.26 -14.27
C PHE A 114 -2.86 -14.83 -14.40
N ILE A 115 -1.85 -13.96 -14.46
CA ILE A 115 -0.44 -14.35 -14.67
C ILE A 115 0.03 -15.39 -13.64
N HIS A 116 -0.33 -15.26 -12.36
CA HIS A 116 0.06 -16.25 -11.33
C HIS A 116 -0.48 -17.67 -11.61
N LYS A 117 -1.69 -17.79 -12.18
CA LYS A 117 -2.25 -19.09 -12.59
C LYS A 117 -1.54 -19.64 -13.81
N TRP A 118 -1.23 -18.76 -14.77
CA TRP A 118 -0.44 -19.12 -15.95
C TRP A 118 0.94 -19.63 -15.54
N LEU A 119 1.63 -18.95 -14.62
CA LEU A 119 2.95 -19.35 -14.10
C LEU A 119 2.89 -20.77 -13.53
N LYS A 120 1.93 -21.02 -12.63
CA LYS A 120 1.73 -22.34 -12.02
C LYS A 120 1.49 -23.44 -13.05
N ARG A 121 0.61 -23.20 -14.04
CA ARG A 121 0.31 -24.19 -15.10
C ARG A 121 1.54 -24.53 -15.94
N ASN A 122 2.46 -23.58 -16.12
CA ASN A 122 3.69 -23.78 -16.88
C ASN A 122 4.87 -24.24 -15.99
N GLY A 123 4.61 -24.68 -14.75
CA GLY A 123 5.62 -25.26 -13.87
C GLY A 123 6.45 -24.24 -13.08
N TYR A 124 6.05 -22.97 -13.06
CA TYR A 124 6.74 -21.92 -12.29
C TYR A 124 6.07 -21.70 -10.93
N SER A 125 6.75 -22.06 -9.85
CA SER A 125 6.26 -21.94 -8.47
C SER A 125 6.27 -20.49 -7.95
N ALA A 126 7.17 -19.65 -8.49
CA ALA A 126 7.45 -18.31 -7.97
C ALA A 126 6.24 -17.37 -7.93
N GLY A 127 5.32 -17.48 -8.89
CA GLY A 127 4.09 -16.69 -8.90
C GLY A 127 3.13 -17.05 -7.77
N GLU A 128 2.98 -18.35 -7.47
CA GLU A 128 2.18 -18.83 -6.35
C GLU A 128 2.85 -18.49 -5.01
N PHE A 129 4.17 -18.71 -4.90
CA PHE A 129 4.94 -18.29 -3.73
C PHE A 129 4.74 -16.80 -3.42
N PHE A 130 4.91 -15.94 -4.44
CA PHE A 130 4.71 -14.51 -4.27
C PHE A 130 3.28 -14.18 -3.82
N HIS A 131 2.27 -14.77 -4.46
CA HIS A 131 0.86 -14.54 -4.11
C HIS A 131 0.57 -14.89 -2.64
N GLU A 132 0.96 -16.09 -2.22
CA GLU A 132 0.67 -16.62 -0.89
C GLU A 132 1.34 -15.79 0.21
N LYS A 133 2.52 -15.23 -0.04
CA LYS A 133 3.29 -14.46 0.96
C LYS A 133 2.83 -13.02 1.18
N VAL A 134 1.96 -12.49 0.32
CA VAL A 134 1.53 -11.07 0.36
C VAL A 134 0.01 -10.89 0.34
N LYS A 135 -0.77 -11.91 0.00
CA LYS A 135 -2.23 -11.80 -0.16
C LYS A 135 -2.91 -11.28 1.11
N ASP A 136 -2.48 -11.76 2.29
CA ASP A 136 -3.13 -11.41 3.55
C ASP A 136 -2.81 -9.97 3.97
N ASP A 137 -1.55 -9.56 3.84
CA ASP A 137 -1.12 -8.20 4.18
C ASP A 137 -1.74 -7.15 3.24
N THR A 138 -2.03 -7.52 1.99
CA THR A 138 -2.63 -6.63 0.98
C THR A 138 -4.15 -6.74 0.86
N SER A 139 -4.79 -7.69 1.54
CA SER A 139 -6.22 -8.04 1.40
C SER A 139 -7.16 -6.86 1.59
N TYR A 140 -7.00 -6.13 2.71
CA TYR A 140 -7.80 -4.96 3.04
C TYR A 140 -7.76 -3.88 1.94
N PHE A 141 -6.56 -3.52 1.48
CA PHE A 141 -6.40 -2.51 0.42
C PHE A 141 -6.97 -3.01 -0.90
N ARG A 142 -6.89 -4.32 -1.18
CA ARG A 142 -7.39 -4.91 -2.42
C ARG A 142 -8.90 -4.87 -2.47
N GLU A 143 -9.56 -5.22 -1.37
CA GLU A 143 -11.01 -5.13 -1.28
C GLU A 143 -11.49 -3.69 -1.50
N MET A 144 -10.84 -2.71 -0.86
CA MET A 144 -11.13 -1.30 -1.06
C MET A 144 -10.91 -0.85 -2.51
N PHE A 145 -9.78 -1.20 -3.13
CA PHE A 145 -9.48 -0.87 -4.52
C PHE A 145 -10.50 -1.49 -5.49
N ASN A 146 -10.85 -2.76 -5.29
CA ASN A 146 -11.81 -3.46 -6.14
C ASN A 146 -13.20 -2.82 -6.06
N LYS A 147 -13.68 -2.48 -4.85
CA LYS A 147 -14.95 -1.76 -4.69
C LYS A 147 -14.88 -0.41 -5.40
N LEU A 148 -13.83 0.39 -5.19
CA LEU A 148 -13.67 1.67 -5.89
C LEU A 148 -13.66 1.56 -7.43
N LYS A 149 -13.13 0.46 -7.98
CA LYS A 149 -13.03 0.24 -9.43
C LYS A 149 -14.32 -0.30 -10.06
N HIS A 150 -15.07 -1.13 -9.34
CA HIS A 150 -16.13 -1.97 -9.92
C HIS A 150 -17.54 -1.66 -9.39
N THR A 151 -17.68 -0.68 -8.50
CA THR A 151 -18.97 -0.29 -7.91
C THR A 151 -19.11 1.23 -7.86
N SER A 152 -20.28 1.74 -7.46
CA SER A 152 -20.52 3.18 -7.27
C SER A 152 -20.01 3.72 -5.92
N ASN A 153 -19.19 2.94 -5.21
CA ASN A 153 -18.61 3.33 -3.93
C ASN A 153 -17.68 4.55 -4.07
N THR A 154 -17.66 5.40 -3.06
CA THR A 154 -16.84 6.64 -3.05
C THR A 154 -16.06 6.78 -1.75
N LEU A 155 -14.81 7.22 -1.81
CA LEU A 155 -14.03 7.58 -0.62
C LEU A 155 -14.50 8.93 -0.05
N ARG A 156 -14.95 8.92 1.20
CA ARG A 156 -15.36 10.11 1.95
C ARG A 156 -14.34 10.43 3.02
N ILE A 157 -13.98 11.71 3.15
CA ILE A 157 -13.08 12.20 4.20
C ILE A 157 -13.90 12.52 5.45
N ILE A 158 -13.32 12.16 6.58
CA ILE A 158 -13.79 12.48 7.92
C ILE A 158 -12.58 12.97 8.71
N TYR A 159 -12.78 13.88 9.65
CA TYR A 159 -11.72 14.20 10.59
C TYR A 159 -12.23 14.51 11.98
N PHE A 160 -11.40 14.19 12.96
CA PHE A 160 -11.58 14.61 14.34
C PHE A 160 -10.75 15.87 14.55
N TYR A 161 -11.29 16.87 15.23
CA TYR A 161 -10.54 18.07 15.57
C TYR A 161 -10.74 18.52 17.01
N LYS A 162 -9.66 19.02 17.61
CA LYS A 162 -9.65 19.67 18.92
C LYS A 162 -8.48 20.65 18.96
N ASN A 163 -8.77 21.93 19.20
CA ASN A 163 -7.79 23.01 19.09
C ASN A 163 -7.10 22.94 17.71
N GLU A 164 -5.77 22.96 17.66
CA GLU A 164 -4.98 22.85 16.42
C GLU A 164 -4.72 21.41 15.96
N ILE A 165 -5.24 20.40 16.66
CA ILE A 165 -5.02 18.99 16.29
C ILE A 165 -6.15 18.52 15.38
N LYS A 166 -5.78 18.02 14.20
CA LYS A 166 -6.68 17.36 13.25
C LYS A 166 -6.23 15.94 12.92
N ILE A 167 -7.12 14.98 13.12
CA ILE A 167 -6.93 13.57 12.80
C ILE A 167 -7.78 13.27 11.57
N PHE A 168 -7.15 13.22 10.40
CA PHE A 168 -7.85 12.89 9.15
C PHE A 168 -7.97 11.38 8.97
N GLY A 169 -9.13 10.99 8.47
CA GLY A 169 -9.43 9.63 8.09
C GLY A 169 -10.39 9.58 6.93
N TYR A 170 -10.88 8.38 6.66
CA TYR A 170 -11.77 8.11 5.55
C TYR A 170 -12.69 6.93 5.85
N TYR A 171 -13.78 6.88 5.09
CA TYR A 171 -14.55 5.66 4.93
C TYR A 171 -14.93 5.49 3.46
N LEU A 172 -15.13 4.24 3.05
CA LEU A 172 -15.73 3.91 1.77
C LEU A 172 -17.25 3.98 1.91
N GLU A 173 -17.88 4.96 1.28
CA GLU A 173 -19.33 5.09 1.22
C GLU A 173 -19.92 4.01 0.31
N SER A 174 -20.96 3.34 0.80
CA SER A 174 -21.70 2.27 0.16
C SER A 174 -23.20 2.43 0.44
N ALA A 175 -24.04 1.89 -0.44
CA ALA A 175 -25.47 1.78 -0.20
C ALA A 175 -25.77 0.54 0.67
N ALA A 176 -26.54 0.71 1.73
CA ALA A 176 -27.10 -0.40 2.50
C ALA A 176 -28.39 -0.94 1.89
N ALA A 177 -28.82 -2.11 2.38
CA ALA A 177 -30.07 -2.76 1.95
C ALA A 177 -31.33 -1.90 2.21
N ASP A 178 -31.28 -1.00 3.20
CA ASP A 178 -32.35 -0.05 3.51
C ASP A 178 -32.31 1.24 2.64
N GLY A 179 -31.37 1.30 1.69
CA GLY A 179 -31.17 2.45 0.80
C GLY A 179 -30.39 3.61 1.43
N SER A 180 -29.92 3.49 2.67
CA SER A 180 -29.07 4.51 3.30
C SER A 180 -27.64 4.47 2.78
N LEU A 181 -26.99 5.63 2.67
CA LEU A 181 -25.57 5.72 2.34
C LEU A 181 -24.72 5.76 3.60
N GLY A 182 -23.60 5.05 3.63
CA GLY A 182 -22.67 5.11 4.76
C GLY A 182 -21.48 4.17 4.62
N PRO A 183 -20.69 4.00 5.68
CA PRO A 183 -19.50 3.14 5.65
C PRO A 183 -19.84 1.72 5.21
N ASP A 184 -19.08 1.21 4.25
CA ASP A 184 -19.08 -0.20 3.86
C ASP A 184 -18.74 -1.07 5.07
N GLU A 185 -19.68 -1.89 5.52
CA GLU A 185 -19.58 -2.61 6.80
C GLU A 185 -18.49 -3.70 6.79
N ASN A 186 -18.08 -4.19 5.61
CA ASN A 186 -16.98 -5.15 5.51
C ASN A 186 -15.63 -4.46 5.75
N LEU A 187 -15.43 -3.29 5.13
CA LEU A 187 -14.19 -2.52 5.26
C LEU A 187 -14.13 -1.69 6.54
N HIS A 188 -15.29 -1.26 7.04
CA HIS A 188 -15.45 -0.45 8.24
C HIS A 188 -16.43 -1.11 9.22
N PRO A 189 -16.06 -2.25 9.83
CA PRO A 189 -16.89 -2.93 10.81
C PRO A 189 -17.31 -2.00 11.96
N LYS A 190 -18.48 -2.25 12.53
CA LYS A 190 -18.97 -1.46 13.65
C LYS A 190 -18.02 -1.52 14.84
N HIS A 191 -17.90 -0.41 15.55
CA HIS A 191 -17.17 -0.28 16.80
C HIS A 191 -18.11 0.27 17.87
N GLN A 192 -18.31 -0.48 18.97
CA GLN A 192 -19.23 -0.10 20.04
C GLN A 192 -20.63 0.28 19.48
N ASP A 193 -21.19 -0.58 18.63
CA ASP A 193 -22.48 -0.42 17.95
C ASP A 193 -22.62 0.78 16.99
N THR A 194 -21.54 1.51 16.74
CA THR A 194 -21.51 2.61 15.76
C THR A 194 -20.75 2.22 14.49
N HIS A 195 -21.13 2.78 13.35
CA HIS A 195 -20.31 2.67 12.13
C HIS A 195 -18.93 3.25 12.39
N SER A 196 -17.90 2.77 11.69
CA SER A 196 -16.53 3.25 11.88
C SER A 196 -15.94 3.83 10.60
N ALA A 197 -14.73 4.37 10.73
CA ALA A 197 -13.88 4.87 9.66
C ALA A 197 -12.44 4.52 10.05
N ASN A 198 -11.48 4.69 9.14
CA ASN A 198 -10.06 4.49 9.45
C ASN A 198 -9.31 5.80 9.35
N SER A 199 -8.29 5.99 10.18
CA SER A 199 -7.41 7.15 10.09
C SER A 199 -6.40 6.95 8.96
N LEU A 200 -6.06 8.05 8.27
CA LEU A 200 -5.04 7.99 7.23
C LEU A 200 -3.68 7.63 7.84
N ASN A 201 -3.38 8.09 9.05
CA ASN A 201 -2.11 7.77 9.71
C ASN A 201 -1.93 6.26 9.93
N PHE A 202 -3.01 5.54 10.27
CA PHE A 202 -2.98 4.09 10.43
C PHE A 202 -2.70 3.39 9.10
N ASP A 203 -3.49 3.69 8.07
CA ASP A 203 -3.40 2.97 6.80
C ASP A 203 -2.21 3.38 5.94
N LEU A 204 -1.71 4.61 6.06
CA LEU A 204 -0.45 5.02 5.39
C LEU A 204 0.74 4.22 5.94
N ARG A 205 0.83 4.03 7.26
CA ARG A 205 1.88 3.18 7.86
C ARG A 205 1.78 1.73 7.37
N ARG A 206 0.56 1.17 7.33
CA ARG A 206 0.32 -0.19 6.79
C ARG A 206 0.69 -0.31 5.32
N MET A 207 0.33 0.67 4.51
CA MET A 207 0.63 0.64 3.07
C MET A 207 2.13 0.79 2.82
N TYR A 208 2.83 1.62 3.60
CA TYR A 208 4.30 1.72 3.53
C TYR A 208 4.98 0.38 3.82
N TYR A 209 4.52 -0.34 4.86
CA TYR A 209 4.95 -1.71 5.12
C TYR A 209 4.67 -2.63 3.92
N CYS A 210 3.46 -2.57 3.35
CA CYS A 210 3.08 -3.42 2.22
C CYS A 210 3.97 -3.20 0.99
N ILE A 211 4.38 -1.95 0.71
CA ILE A 211 5.28 -1.62 -0.41
C ILE A 211 6.61 -2.39 -0.29
N TYR A 212 7.23 -2.38 0.89
CA TYR A 212 8.48 -3.11 1.13
C TYR A 212 8.26 -4.61 1.25
N LYS A 213 7.16 -5.06 1.86
CA LYS A 213 6.81 -6.48 1.93
C LYS A 213 6.65 -7.08 0.54
N VAL A 214 6.01 -6.36 -0.39
CA VAL A 214 5.89 -6.74 -1.80
C VAL A 214 7.26 -6.80 -2.46
N ALA A 215 8.12 -5.78 -2.29
CA ALA A 215 9.45 -5.75 -2.89
C ALA A 215 10.32 -6.92 -2.42
N GLU A 216 10.31 -7.20 -1.11
CA GLU A 216 11.11 -8.24 -0.48
C GLU A 216 10.60 -9.65 -0.84
N THR A 217 9.28 -9.80 -0.97
CA THR A 217 8.71 -11.06 -1.45
C THR A 217 9.04 -11.28 -2.92
N LEU A 218 9.02 -10.22 -3.75
CA LEU A 218 9.45 -10.32 -5.15
C LEU A 218 10.92 -10.74 -5.26
N ARG A 219 11.82 -10.16 -4.42
CA ARG A 219 13.22 -10.59 -4.32
C ARG A 219 13.33 -12.09 -4.06
N SER A 220 12.62 -12.57 -3.05
CA SER A 220 12.60 -13.98 -2.66
C SER A 220 12.05 -14.88 -3.77
N ALA A 221 10.98 -14.43 -4.46
CA ALA A 221 10.38 -15.14 -5.57
C ALA A 221 11.33 -15.23 -6.78
N LEU A 222 12.11 -14.17 -7.06
CA LEU A 222 13.11 -14.17 -8.13
C LEU A 222 14.26 -15.13 -7.82
N ILE A 223 14.80 -15.11 -6.60
CA ILE A 223 15.85 -16.06 -6.19
C ILE A 223 15.36 -17.50 -6.35
N LEU A 224 14.17 -17.80 -5.84
CA LEU A 224 13.53 -19.11 -6.00
C LEU A 224 13.40 -19.50 -7.49
N HIS A 225 12.86 -18.60 -8.30
CA HIS A 225 12.64 -18.82 -9.73
C HIS A 225 13.94 -19.15 -10.47
N PHE A 226 15.00 -18.37 -10.22
CA PHE A 226 16.28 -18.56 -10.90
C PHE A 226 16.98 -19.85 -10.48
N ASN A 227 16.88 -20.21 -9.21
CA ASN A 227 17.39 -21.48 -8.72
C ASN A 227 16.65 -22.67 -9.36
N GLU A 228 15.32 -22.66 -9.35
CA GLU A 228 14.51 -23.78 -9.87
C GLU A 228 14.56 -23.91 -11.41
N THR A 229 14.57 -22.78 -12.12
CA THR A 229 14.41 -22.76 -13.59
C THR A 229 15.74 -22.86 -14.34
N TYR A 230 16.78 -22.24 -13.78
CA TYR A 230 18.07 -22.06 -14.45
C TYR A 230 19.24 -22.65 -13.67
N SER A 231 19.03 -23.17 -12.45
CA SER A 231 20.09 -23.60 -11.54
C SER A 231 21.11 -22.50 -11.25
N ILE A 232 20.63 -21.24 -11.20
CA ILE A 232 21.43 -20.06 -10.92
C ILE A 232 21.13 -19.60 -9.50
N ASP A 233 22.17 -19.41 -8.69
CA ASP A 233 22.06 -18.65 -7.45
C ASP A 233 22.13 -17.16 -7.79
N LEU A 234 21.03 -16.45 -7.56
CA LEU A 234 20.89 -15.07 -8.01
C LEU A 234 21.52 -14.14 -6.96
N ASP A 235 22.65 -13.55 -7.30
CA ASP A 235 23.36 -12.61 -6.44
C ASP A 235 22.93 -11.15 -6.63
N PHE A 236 23.22 -10.33 -5.63
CA PHE A 236 22.99 -8.88 -5.67
C PHE A 236 24.12 -8.16 -6.42
N ASN A 237 23.78 -7.25 -7.36
CA ASN A 237 24.75 -6.41 -8.03
C ASN A 237 25.20 -5.22 -7.15
N ASN A 238 26.37 -5.33 -6.50
CA ASN A 238 26.95 -4.27 -5.67
C ASN A 238 27.35 -2.99 -6.44
N ASN A 239 27.46 -3.06 -7.76
CA ASN A 239 27.83 -1.91 -8.59
C ASN A 239 26.62 -1.06 -9.00
N TRP A 240 25.39 -1.58 -8.86
CA TRP A 240 24.18 -0.85 -9.22
C TRP A 240 23.92 0.28 -8.23
N ARG A 241 23.73 1.51 -8.70
CA ARG A 241 23.49 2.69 -7.83
C ARG A 241 22.23 3.41 -8.26
N GLU A 242 21.46 3.88 -7.29
CA GLU A 242 20.22 4.62 -7.50
C GLU A 242 20.15 5.81 -6.53
N ASP A 243 19.50 6.89 -6.97
CA ASP A 243 19.15 7.99 -6.06
C ASP A 243 17.97 7.57 -5.16
N ASP A 244 18.14 7.76 -3.85
CA ASP A 244 17.13 7.45 -2.84
C ASP A 244 16.52 8.69 -2.19
N SER A 245 16.83 9.90 -2.68
CA SER A 245 16.39 11.18 -2.09
C SER A 245 14.90 11.24 -1.78
N LYS A 246 14.04 10.82 -2.72
CA LYS A 246 12.58 10.75 -2.55
C LYS A 246 12.16 9.73 -1.50
N LEU A 247 12.85 8.60 -1.42
CA LEU A 247 12.56 7.52 -0.49
C LEU A 247 12.96 7.89 0.93
N LYS A 248 14.14 8.49 1.10
CA LYS A 248 14.56 9.07 2.37
C LYS A 248 13.56 10.11 2.87
N LYS A 249 13.12 11.00 1.98
CA LYS A 249 12.05 11.97 2.29
C LYS A 249 10.76 11.26 2.72
N LEU A 250 10.30 10.25 1.99
CA LEU A 250 9.10 9.49 2.35
C LEU A 250 9.24 8.84 3.74
N TYR A 251 10.40 8.22 4.02
CA TYR A 251 10.71 7.67 5.33
C TYR A 251 10.62 8.73 6.44
N GLU A 252 11.30 9.86 6.28
CA GLU A 252 11.28 10.98 7.23
C GLU A 252 9.86 11.49 7.47
N GLU A 253 9.07 11.64 6.40
CA GLU A 253 7.67 12.08 6.48
C GLU A 253 6.80 11.09 7.26
N LEU A 254 7.00 9.78 7.08
CA LEU A 254 6.23 8.73 7.74
C LEU A 254 6.64 8.50 9.20
N VAL A 255 7.93 8.57 9.52
CA VAL A 255 8.39 8.47 10.91
C VAL A 255 7.86 9.65 11.73
N ASN A 256 7.75 10.82 11.11
CA ASN A 256 7.21 12.03 11.74
C ASN A 256 5.68 12.14 11.68
N LEU A 257 4.96 11.15 11.11
CA LEU A 257 3.50 11.14 11.23
C LEU A 257 3.11 11.02 12.71
N PRO A 258 2.12 11.79 13.18
CA PRO A 258 1.70 11.71 14.57
C PRO A 258 0.89 10.43 14.82
N ASP A 259 1.03 9.88 16.03
CA ASP A 259 0.30 8.69 16.50
C ASP A 259 -1.14 9.01 16.93
N TYR A 260 -1.86 9.66 16.02
CA TYR A 260 -3.28 9.98 16.16
C TYR A 260 -4.11 9.05 15.29
N PHE A 261 -5.01 8.32 15.94
CA PHE A 261 -5.80 7.25 15.33
C PHE A 261 -7.26 7.34 15.81
N PHE A 262 -8.16 6.66 15.12
CA PHE A 262 -9.56 6.58 15.50
C PHE A 262 -9.83 5.49 16.56
N PRO A 263 -10.96 5.58 17.31
CA PRO A 263 -11.25 4.66 18.42
C PRO A 263 -11.18 3.17 18.06
N ASN A 264 -11.69 2.82 16.88
CA ASN A 264 -11.72 1.45 16.35
C ASN A 264 -10.34 0.91 15.98
N GLU A 265 -9.29 1.73 15.99
CA GLU A 265 -7.92 1.35 15.65
C GLU A 265 -7.05 1.12 16.88
N PHE A 266 -7.51 1.55 18.06
CA PHE A 266 -6.78 1.34 19.30
C PHE A 266 -6.56 -0.15 19.59
N ARG A 267 -5.37 -0.48 20.09
CA ARG A 267 -4.90 -1.84 20.38
C ARG A 267 -4.74 -2.75 19.17
N LYS A 268 -5.06 -2.30 17.94
CA LYS A 268 -4.70 -3.03 16.72
C LYS A 268 -3.19 -3.00 16.53
N GLN A 269 -2.68 -4.03 15.86
CA GLN A 269 -1.29 -4.12 15.46
C GLN A 269 -1.02 -3.19 14.27
N LEU A 270 0.09 -2.46 14.35
CA LEU A 270 0.52 -1.51 13.32
C LEU A 270 2.03 -1.56 13.14
N PRO A 271 2.56 -1.53 11.90
CA PRO A 271 3.99 -1.45 11.66
C PRO A 271 4.52 -0.04 11.92
N PHE A 272 5.61 0.05 12.69
CA PHE A 272 6.38 1.26 12.89
C PHE A 272 7.77 1.07 12.30
N SER A 273 8.14 1.95 11.38
CA SER A 273 9.44 1.92 10.71
C SER A 273 10.51 2.65 11.52
N SER A 274 11.70 2.06 11.61
CA SER A 274 12.93 2.66 12.15
C SER A 274 14.14 2.20 11.35
N VAL A 275 15.21 2.99 11.37
CA VAL A 275 16.53 2.53 10.94
C VAL A 275 17.28 1.99 12.15
N GLU A 276 17.81 0.77 12.04
CA GLU A 276 18.55 0.09 13.09
C GLU A 276 19.90 -0.41 12.56
N GLU A 277 20.95 -0.23 13.36
CA GLU A 277 22.27 -0.78 13.10
C GLU A 277 22.39 -2.15 13.78
N ILE A 278 22.71 -3.17 13.00
CA ILE A 278 22.92 -4.54 13.48
C ILE A 278 24.27 -5.00 12.95
N GLY A 279 25.29 -4.93 13.81
CA GLY A 279 26.69 -5.09 13.40
C GLY A 279 27.14 -3.89 12.56
N GLU A 280 27.80 -4.16 11.43
CA GLU A 280 28.27 -3.12 10.48
C GLU A 280 27.21 -2.74 9.43
N LYS A 281 25.99 -3.26 9.54
CA LYS A 281 24.92 -3.09 8.54
C LYS A 281 23.75 -2.29 9.09
N GLN A 282 23.15 -1.48 8.23
CA GLN A 282 21.93 -0.74 8.50
C GLN A 282 20.70 -1.46 7.93
N TYR A 283 19.59 -1.40 8.66
CA TYR A 283 18.33 -2.03 8.28
C TYR A 283 17.17 -1.05 8.45
N LEU A 284 16.25 -1.03 7.49
CA LEU A 284 14.90 -0.51 7.68
C LEU A 284 14.06 -1.62 8.32
N VAL A 285 13.67 -1.40 9.57
CA VAL A 285 12.93 -2.35 10.39
C VAL A 285 11.50 -1.87 10.58
N PHE A 286 10.53 -2.73 10.29
CA PHE A 286 9.12 -2.51 10.56
C PHE A 286 8.70 -3.34 11.77
N LYS A 287 8.74 -2.74 12.96
CA LYS A 287 8.32 -3.39 14.20
C LYS A 287 6.80 -3.32 14.35
N ILE A 288 6.17 -4.47 14.59
CA ILE A 288 4.73 -4.53 14.82
C ILE A 288 4.45 -4.17 16.29
N LYS A 289 3.71 -3.09 16.52
CA LYS A 289 3.33 -2.63 17.86
C LYS A 289 1.83 -2.42 17.96
N ASN A 290 1.29 -2.57 19.16
CA ASN A 290 -0.10 -2.23 19.41
C ASN A 290 -0.26 -0.71 19.47
N VAL A 291 -1.27 -0.20 18.76
CA VAL A 291 -1.64 1.21 18.80
C VAL A 291 -2.07 1.59 20.21
N LYS A 292 -1.46 2.63 20.77
CA LYS A 292 -1.80 3.17 22.08
C LYS A 292 -3.18 3.83 22.04
N THR A 293 -3.93 3.69 23.11
CA THR A 293 -5.19 4.40 23.29
C THR A 293 -4.91 5.87 23.59
N THR A 294 -5.62 6.76 22.92
CA THR A 294 -5.55 8.21 23.14
C THR A 294 -6.90 8.70 23.63
N ASN A 295 -6.91 9.62 24.59
CA ASN A 295 -8.15 10.23 25.05
C ASN A 295 -8.68 11.23 24.00
N LEU A 296 -9.78 10.87 23.36
CA LEU A 296 -10.46 11.70 22.35
C LEU A 296 -11.61 12.53 22.93
N PHE A 297 -11.71 12.65 24.26
CA PHE A 297 -12.72 13.49 24.90
C PHE A 297 -12.61 14.96 24.46
N GLY A 298 -13.73 15.53 24.04
CA GLY A 298 -13.84 16.90 23.55
C GLY A 298 -13.35 17.10 22.11
N TYR A 299 -12.97 16.05 21.39
CA TYR A 299 -12.83 16.15 19.94
C TYR A 299 -14.21 16.29 19.30
N LYS A 300 -14.30 17.16 18.30
CA LYS A 300 -15.45 17.26 17.42
C LYS A 300 -15.17 16.45 16.16
N ILE A 301 -16.23 15.87 15.59
CA ILE A 301 -16.14 15.07 14.36
C ILE A 301 -16.78 15.86 13.24
N THR A 302 -16.06 16.03 12.14
CA THR A 302 -16.57 16.66 10.92
C THR A 302 -16.62 15.64 9.79
N PHE A 303 -17.71 15.71 9.03
CA PHE A 303 -17.95 14.90 7.84
C PHE A 303 -18.25 15.84 6.69
N VAL A 304 -17.78 15.47 5.49
CA VAL A 304 -18.21 16.13 4.26
C VAL A 304 -18.99 15.14 3.43
N THR A 305 -20.29 15.40 3.32
CA THR A 305 -21.22 14.65 2.47
C THR A 305 -21.76 15.56 1.39
N SER A 306 -21.88 15.03 0.18
CA SER A 306 -22.56 15.70 -0.93
C SER A 306 -23.80 14.90 -1.26
N GLY A 307 -24.98 15.52 -1.18
CA GLY A 307 -26.20 14.88 -1.65
C GLY A 307 -26.11 14.59 -3.15
N ASP A 308 -26.58 13.41 -3.55
CA ASP A 308 -26.70 13.00 -4.96
C ASP A 308 -28.08 13.37 -5.55
N SER A 309 -28.94 14.04 -4.77
CA SER A 309 -30.35 14.37 -5.06
C SER A 309 -31.32 13.17 -5.06
N PHE A 310 -30.86 11.97 -4.72
CA PHE A 310 -31.68 10.74 -4.73
C PHE A 310 -31.69 10.03 -3.37
N SER A 311 -30.55 9.95 -2.72
CA SER A 311 -30.34 9.30 -1.43
C SER A 311 -30.99 10.10 -0.31
N ARG A 312 -31.77 9.41 0.53
CA ARG A 312 -32.65 10.03 1.54
C ARG A 312 -32.09 10.03 2.95
N SER A 313 -31.11 9.18 3.24
CA SER A 313 -30.53 9.04 4.57
C SER A 313 -29.05 8.66 4.53
N PHE A 314 -28.33 9.08 5.58
CA PHE A 314 -26.90 8.86 5.73
C PHE A 314 -26.61 8.24 7.10
N ARG A 315 -25.71 7.25 7.12
CA ARG A 315 -25.16 6.63 8.33
C ARG A 315 -23.76 7.18 8.54
N MET A 316 -23.56 7.97 9.60
CA MET A 316 -22.28 8.62 9.86
C MET A 316 -21.38 7.74 10.76
N PRO A 317 -20.08 7.61 10.44
CA PRO A 317 -19.11 6.98 11.35
C PRO A 317 -19.10 7.62 12.73
N PHE A 318 -18.94 6.81 13.79
CA PHE A 318 -18.84 7.22 15.19
C PHE A 318 -20.02 8.06 15.69
N TYR A 319 -21.13 8.05 14.96
CA TYR A 319 -22.37 8.69 15.35
C TYR A 319 -23.37 7.60 15.71
N ASN A 320 -23.85 7.62 16.96
CA ASN A 320 -25.02 6.86 17.33
C ASN A 320 -26.20 7.83 17.45
N PRO A 321 -27.20 7.76 16.56
CA PRO A 321 -28.40 8.57 16.71
C PRO A 321 -29.30 8.14 17.89
N ARG A 322 -29.05 6.99 18.55
CA ARG A 322 -30.02 6.43 19.50
C ARG A 322 -30.13 7.19 20.83
N PRO A 323 -31.34 7.19 21.43
CA PRO A 323 -32.66 7.52 20.88
C PRO A 323 -33.08 8.95 21.20
#